data_AF-A0A7C4E910-F1
#
_entry.id   AF-A0A7C4E910-F1
#
_cell.length_a   1.000
_cell.length_b   1.000
_cell.length_c   1.000
_cell.angle_alpha   90.00
_cell.angle_beta   90.00
_cell.angle_gamma   90.00
#
_symmetry.space_group_name_H-M   'P 1'
#
loop_
_entity.id
_entity.type
_entity.pdbx_description
1 polymer ?
#
loop_
_entity_poly.entity_id
_entity_poly.type
_entity_poly.pdbx_seq_one_letter_code
_entity_poly.pdbx_strand_id
1 'polypeptide(L)'
;MSSARLNLLAYRGEHPRLARPPLHFGAGAAIVGRVALGADAWIGPLAVIRADGHDVRAGTGLHLGRRATVHIAHELYPTLLGDDVAIGEYAVVHACEVGDGCVIEERAVILDGSVLEPGVVLAAGAVVFPRSRLPGGFVYAGRPARPERPLADGELAQRRAALRARNAAAAAAPHPTSDLREPLDAGVFVANTAALRGDICAGPQVNIWYGCELDADGGQISIGERSNVQDNSLLHCSPGGRIEIGRDTTIGHNVQMADCTIGDCCLIGIGSVLATGTRVENDVFLAAGATTRPGQVLTGGKLWGGQPARALGPLDDRKRAMIANTIGTYCDYAAELKRAQASDRRDRHA
;
A
#
# COMPACT_ATOMS: atom_id res chain seq x y z
N MET A 1 -14.17 -25.75 -10.59
CA MET A 1 -13.44 -24.49 -10.32
C MET A 1 -14.26 -23.71 -9.32
N SER A 2 -13.83 -23.65 -8.05
CA SER A 2 -14.53 -22.83 -7.05
C SER A 2 -14.51 -21.39 -7.53
N SER A 3 -15.69 -20.77 -7.71
CA SER A 3 -15.78 -19.32 -7.89
C SER A 3 -15.13 -18.69 -6.67
N ALA A 4 -13.97 -18.07 -6.84
CA ALA A 4 -13.30 -17.38 -5.74
C ALA A 4 -14.22 -16.24 -5.29
N ARG A 5 -14.82 -16.37 -4.10
CA ARG A 5 -15.74 -15.37 -3.54
C ARG A 5 -14.98 -14.06 -3.36
N LEU A 6 -15.52 -12.98 -3.92
CA LEU A 6 -14.93 -11.64 -3.82
C LEU A 6 -14.77 -11.24 -2.34
N ASN A 7 -13.62 -10.68 -1.98
CA ASN A 7 -13.39 -10.13 -0.66
C ASN A 7 -13.83 -8.65 -0.64
N LEU A 8 -15.13 -8.44 -0.45
CA LEU A 8 -15.76 -7.12 -0.35
C LEU A 8 -16.13 -6.90 1.12
N LEU A 9 -15.51 -5.90 1.76
CA LEU A 9 -15.72 -5.62 3.19
C LEU A 9 -16.34 -4.25 3.38
N ALA A 10 -17.34 -4.18 4.25
CA ALA A 10 -17.93 -2.91 4.64
C ALA A 10 -17.07 -2.19 5.67
N TYR A 11 -17.19 -0.86 5.70
CA TYR A 11 -16.61 -0.04 6.76
C TYR A 11 -17.65 0.98 7.23
N ARG A 12 -18.00 0.96 8.53
CA ARG A 12 -19.07 1.79 9.11
C ARG A 12 -20.40 1.72 8.33
N GLY A 13 -20.77 0.52 7.87
CA GLY A 13 -21.99 0.28 7.09
C GLY A 13 -21.92 0.65 5.61
N GLU A 14 -20.82 1.25 5.15
CA GLU A 14 -20.62 1.56 3.74
C GLU A 14 -20.02 0.35 3.00
N HIS A 15 -20.68 -0.08 1.93
CA HIS A 15 -20.30 -1.26 1.15
C HIS A 15 -19.69 -0.88 -0.20
N PRO A 16 -18.71 -1.66 -0.71
CA PRO A 16 -18.27 -1.55 -2.09
C PRO A 16 -19.43 -1.71 -3.07
N ARG A 17 -19.52 -0.80 -4.04
CA ARG A 17 -20.51 -0.80 -5.12
C ARG A 17 -19.81 -1.10 -6.44
N LEU A 18 -20.18 -2.21 -7.07
CA LEU A 18 -19.62 -2.65 -8.33
C LEU A 18 -20.69 -2.55 -9.41
N ALA A 19 -20.42 -1.86 -10.52
CA ALA A 19 -21.36 -1.79 -11.64
C ALA A 19 -21.65 -3.19 -12.22
N ARG A 20 -20.61 -4.05 -12.24
CA ARG A 20 -20.66 -5.48 -12.56
C ARG A 20 -19.59 -6.22 -11.75
N PRO A 21 -19.67 -7.55 -11.59
CA PRO A 21 -18.55 -8.33 -11.08
C PRO A 21 -17.27 -8.07 -11.89
N PRO A 22 -16.08 -7.97 -11.27
CA PRO A 22 -14.83 -7.79 -11.99
C PRO A 22 -14.57 -8.94 -12.97
N LEU A 23 -13.97 -8.63 -14.12
CA LEU A 23 -13.54 -9.63 -15.12
C LEU A 23 -12.51 -10.62 -14.54
N HIS A 24 -11.74 -10.15 -13.56
CA HIS A 24 -10.83 -10.96 -12.77
C HIS A 24 -10.76 -10.40 -11.34
N PHE A 25 -10.68 -11.31 -10.37
CA PHE A 25 -10.44 -11.00 -8.98
C PHE A 25 -9.43 -11.99 -8.42
N GLY A 26 -8.19 -11.54 -8.29
CA GLY A 26 -7.06 -12.39 -7.95
C GLY A 26 -7.09 -12.87 -6.50
N ALA A 27 -6.34 -13.94 -6.22
CA ALA A 27 -6.23 -14.50 -4.88
C ALA A 27 -5.67 -13.46 -3.89
N GLY A 28 -6.27 -13.35 -2.71
CA GLY A 28 -5.87 -12.39 -1.68
C GLY A 28 -6.20 -10.91 -1.99
N ALA A 29 -6.87 -10.60 -3.10
CA ALA A 29 -7.33 -9.24 -3.38
C ALA A 29 -8.42 -8.80 -2.38
N ALA A 30 -8.55 -7.49 -2.13
CA ALA A 30 -9.52 -6.93 -1.19
C ALA A 30 -10.07 -5.57 -1.66
N ILE A 31 -11.37 -5.36 -1.49
CA ILE A 31 -12.04 -4.07 -1.70
C ILE A 31 -12.82 -3.70 -0.44
N VAL A 32 -12.53 -2.55 0.15
CA VAL A 32 -12.98 -2.19 1.50
C VAL A 32 -13.62 -0.81 1.53
N GLY A 33 -14.82 -0.70 2.11
CA GLY A 33 -15.48 0.57 2.40
C GLY A 33 -16.12 1.25 1.21
N ARG A 34 -16.03 2.60 1.15
CA ARG A 34 -16.69 3.46 0.15
C ARG A 34 -16.02 3.41 -1.21
N VAL A 35 -16.08 2.25 -1.86
CA VAL A 35 -15.54 2.03 -3.21
C VAL A 35 -16.69 2.00 -4.22
N ALA A 36 -16.56 2.71 -5.33
CA ALA A 36 -17.43 2.57 -6.50
C ALA A 36 -16.59 2.21 -7.72
N LEU A 37 -16.82 1.03 -8.32
CA LEU A 37 -16.11 0.58 -9.53
C LEU A 37 -17.05 0.53 -10.73
N GLY A 38 -16.60 1.09 -11.86
CA GLY A 38 -17.23 0.94 -13.16
C GLY A 38 -17.21 -0.49 -13.69
N ALA A 39 -17.70 -0.68 -14.92
CA ALA A 39 -17.72 -1.99 -15.55
C ALA A 39 -16.30 -2.46 -15.90
N ASP A 40 -16.16 -3.75 -16.18
CA ASP A 40 -14.96 -4.34 -16.78
C ASP A 40 -13.66 -4.17 -15.95
N ALA A 41 -13.80 -3.98 -14.63
CA ALA A 41 -12.67 -3.93 -13.72
C ALA A 41 -11.89 -5.26 -13.72
N TRP A 42 -10.56 -5.18 -13.65
CA TRP A 42 -9.66 -6.32 -13.52
C TRP A 42 -8.78 -6.11 -12.29
N ILE A 43 -8.93 -6.96 -11.28
CA ILE A 43 -8.27 -6.81 -9.97
C ILE A 43 -7.29 -7.96 -9.79
N GLY A 44 -5.99 -7.67 -9.86
CA GLY A 44 -4.93 -8.66 -9.77
C GLY A 44 -4.78 -9.29 -8.38
N PRO A 45 -3.98 -10.36 -8.27
CA PRO A 45 -3.71 -11.02 -6.98
C PRO A 45 -3.15 -10.04 -5.95
N LEU A 46 -3.65 -10.12 -4.71
CA LEU A 46 -3.25 -9.24 -3.60
C LEU A 46 -3.44 -7.74 -3.88
N ALA A 47 -4.15 -7.34 -4.94
CA ALA A 47 -4.48 -5.94 -5.16
C ALA A 47 -5.47 -5.47 -4.09
N VAL A 48 -5.26 -4.25 -3.56
CA VAL A 48 -6.07 -3.70 -2.48
C VAL A 48 -6.65 -2.36 -2.91
N ILE A 49 -7.96 -2.20 -2.72
CA ILE A 49 -8.65 -0.91 -2.81
C ILE A 49 -9.30 -0.65 -1.45
N ARG A 50 -8.84 0.36 -0.71
CA ARG A 50 -9.35 0.64 0.63
C ARG A 50 -9.82 2.10 0.75
N ALA A 51 -11.06 2.26 1.20
CA ALA A 51 -11.80 3.52 1.26
C ALA A 51 -12.51 3.66 2.63
N ASP A 52 -11.72 3.64 3.72
CA ASP A 52 -12.15 3.69 5.12
C ASP A 52 -12.16 5.10 5.73
N GLY A 53 -11.66 6.11 5.00
CA GLY A 53 -11.66 7.52 5.43
C GLY A 53 -12.16 8.52 4.40
N HIS A 54 -12.34 8.08 3.15
CA HIS A 54 -12.89 8.86 2.06
C HIS A 54 -13.39 7.89 0.96
N ASP A 55 -13.54 8.38 -0.27
CA ASP A 55 -14.11 7.64 -1.39
C ASP A 55 -12.98 7.16 -2.29
N VAL A 56 -13.14 5.96 -2.84
CA VAL A 56 -12.44 5.56 -4.06
C VAL A 56 -13.48 5.39 -5.16
N ARG A 57 -13.30 6.07 -6.28
CA ARG A 57 -14.16 5.92 -7.46
C ARG A 57 -13.30 5.61 -8.67
N ALA A 58 -13.69 4.60 -9.44
CA ALA A 58 -13.02 4.24 -10.67
C ALA A 58 -14.01 4.09 -11.82
N GLY A 59 -13.63 4.61 -12.99
CA GLY A 59 -14.35 4.43 -14.23
C GLY A 59 -14.37 2.99 -14.74
N THR A 60 -14.78 2.83 -15.99
CA THR A 60 -14.82 1.54 -16.69
C THR A 60 -13.41 1.08 -17.04
N GLY A 61 -13.14 -0.23 -17.00
CA GLY A 61 -11.88 -0.80 -17.47
C GLY A 61 -10.68 -0.54 -16.55
N LEU A 62 -10.90 -0.23 -15.27
CA LEU A 62 -9.82 -0.19 -14.27
C LEU A 62 -9.05 -1.52 -14.27
N HIS A 63 -7.73 -1.48 -14.38
CA HIS A 63 -6.91 -2.68 -14.39
C HIS A 63 -5.77 -2.58 -13.37
N LEU A 64 -5.87 -3.29 -12.25
CA LEU A 64 -4.90 -3.29 -11.16
C LEU A 64 -4.00 -4.52 -11.21
N GLY A 65 -2.68 -4.32 -11.27
CA GLY A 65 -1.68 -5.38 -11.20
C GLY A 65 -1.59 -6.03 -9.83
N ARG A 66 -0.76 -7.08 -9.75
CA ARG A 66 -0.53 -7.79 -8.49
C ARG A 66 0.02 -6.84 -7.42
N ARG A 67 -0.51 -6.90 -6.20
CA ARG A 67 -0.12 -6.05 -5.05
C ARG A 67 -0.20 -4.53 -5.34
N ALA A 68 -0.97 -4.11 -6.35
CA ALA A 68 -1.28 -2.70 -6.54
C ALA A 68 -2.19 -2.22 -5.41
N THR A 69 -1.94 -1.02 -4.90
CA THR A 69 -2.69 -0.45 -3.77
C THR A 69 -3.34 0.86 -4.19
N VAL A 70 -4.64 0.97 -3.97
CA VAL A 70 -5.42 2.20 -4.14
C VAL A 70 -5.99 2.59 -2.79
N HIS A 71 -5.61 3.75 -2.29
CA HIS A 71 -5.99 4.21 -0.95
C HIS A 71 -6.29 5.71 -0.92
N ILE A 72 -6.68 6.23 0.24
CA ILE A 72 -7.20 7.58 0.44
C ILE A 72 -6.37 8.31 1.50
N ALA A 73 -6.52 9.63 1.59
CA ALA A 73 -6.04 10.39 2.73
C ALA A 73 -7.26 10.70 3.62
N HIS A 74 -7.26 10.19 4.85
CA HIS A 74 -8.39 10.29 5.79
C HIS A 74 -8.96 11.71 5.83
N GLU A 75 -10.24 11.85 5.45
CA GLU A 75 -11.00 13.11 5.45
C GLU A 75 -10.40 14.28 4.63
N LEU A 76 -9.30 14.05 3.90
CA LEU A 76 -8.60 15.09 3.15
C LEU A 76 -8.78 14.93 1.64
N TYR A 77 -8.47 13.74 1.12
CA TYR A 77 -8.48 13.51 -0.33
C TYR A 77 -9.05 12.12 -0.67
N PRO A 78 -10.00 12.03 -1.63
CA PRO A 78 -10.40 10.77 -2.22
C PRO A 78 -9.36 10.27 -3.20
N THR A 79 -9.59 9.08 -3.77
CA THR A 79 -8.92 8.67 -5.01
C THR A 79 -9.94 8.50 -6.14
N LEU A 80 -9.74 9.26 -7.21
CA LEU A 80 -10.60 9.26 -8.39
C LEU A 80 -9.79 8.75 -9.59
N LEU A 81 -10.27 7.69 -10.21
CA LEU A 81 -9.66 7.06 -11.37
C LEU A 81 -10.63 7.16 -12.56
N GLY A 82 -10.15 7.70 -13.68
CA GLY A 82 -10.89 7.77 -14.93
C GLY A 82 -11.11 6.40 -15.59
N ASP A 83 -11.56 6.43 -16.84
CA ASP A 83 -11.77 5.23 -17.65
C ASP A 83 -10.43 4.66 -18.15
N ASP A 84 -10.35 3.34 -18.28
CA ASP A 84 -9.21 2.59 -18.82
C ASP A 84 -7.84 2.90 -18.17
N VAL A 85 -7.82 3.24 -16.89
CA VAL A 85 -6.58 3.37 -16.12
C VAL A 85 -5.95 1.98 -15.89
N ALA A 86 -4.68 1.83 -16.25
CA ALA A 86 -3.91 0.59 -16.02
C ALA A 86 -2.79 0.84 -15.00
N ILE A 87 -2.77 0.05 -13.93
CA ILE A 87 -1.86 0.18 -12.79
C ILE A 87 -1.05 -1.11 -12.67
N GLY A 88 0.26 -0.95 -12.55
CA GLY A 88 1.23 -2.05 -12.55
C GLY A 88 1.44 -2.69 -11.19
N GLU A 89 2.26 -3.74 -11.20
CA GLU A 89 2.60 -4.49 -9.99
C GLU A 89 3.24 -3.58 -8.93
N TYR A 90 2.83 -3.71 -7.66
CA TYR A 90 3.31 -2.91 -6.53
C TYR A 90 3.13 -1.39 -6.66
N ALA A 91 2.43 -0.89 -7.67
CA ALA A 91 2.18 0.54 -7.78
C ALA A 91 1.18 1.00 -6.71
N VAL A 92 1.36 2.22 -6.22
CA VAL A 92 0.51 2.82 -5.19
C VAL A 92 -0.12 4.10 -5.72
N VAL A 93 -1.45 4.13 -5.72
CA VAL A 93 -2.24 5.30 -6.05
C VAL A 93 -2.92 5.79 -4.77
N HIS A 94 -2.40 6.88 -4.20
CA HIS A 94 -2.84 7.36 -2.90
C HIS A 94 -3.41 8.78 -2.99
N ALA A 95 -4.70 8.87 -2.67
CA ALA A 95 -5.44 10.10 -2.44
C ALA A 95 -5.31 11.15 -3.55
N CYS A 96 -5.53 10.76 -4.81
CA CYS A 96 -5.26 11.58 -5.98
C CYS A 96 -6.31 11.45 -7.10
N GLU A 97 -6.21 12.30 -8.11
CA GLU A 97 -7.01 12.20 -9.34
C GLU A 97 -6.14 11.69 -10.50
N VAL A 98 -6.58 10.64 -11.19
CA VAL A 98 -5.91 10.06 -12.35
C VAL A 98 -6.88 10.03 -13.52
N GLY A 99 -6.60 10.81 -14.57
CA GLY A 99 -7.43 10.92 -15.75
C GLY A 99 -7.44 9.67 -16.65
N ASP A 100 -8.29 9.70 -17.66
CA ASP A 100 -8.56 8.56 -18.53
C ASP A 100 -7.29 8.04 -19.23
N GLY A 101 -7.24 6.72 -19.39
CA GLY A 101 -6.22 6.01 -20.16
C GLY A 101 -4.81 6.07 -19.58
N CYS A 102 -4.61 6.64 -18.39
CA CYS A 102 -3.30 6.70 -17.77
C CYS A 102 -2.69 5.31 -17.55
N VAL A 103 -1.37 5.24 -17.71
CA VAL A 103 -0.57 4.03 -17.46
C VAL A 103 0.37 4.30 -16.29
N ILE A 104 0.15 3.61 -15.19
CA ILE A 104 0.97 3.71 -13.99
C ILE A 104 1.81 2.43 -13.92
N GLU A 105 3.08 2.51 -14.30
CA GLU A 105 3.94 1.32 -14.35
C GLU A 105 4.32 0.82 -12.96
N GLU A 106 4.95 -0.36 -12.93
CA GLU A 106 5.29 -1.07 -11.70
C GLU A 106 6.04 -0.21 -10.68
N ARG A 107 5.67 -0.36 -9.41
CA ARG A 107 6.27 0.36 -8.27
C ARG A 107 6.20 1.89 -8.34
N ALA A 108 5.47 2.47 -9.29
CA ALA A 108 5.22 3.92 -9.27
C ALA A 108 4.33 4.29 -8.08
N VAL A 109 4.56 5.46 -7.50
CA VAL A 109 3.82 5.97 -6.33
C VAL A 109 3.24 7.33 -6.67
N ILE A 110 1.94 7.51 -6.42
CA ILE A 110 1.25 8.79 -6.52
C ILE A 110 0.83 9.22 -5.13
N LEU A 111 1.21 10.43 -4.72
CA LEU A 111 0.94 10.98 -3.40
C LEU A 111 -0.17 12.05 -3.41
N ASP A 112 -0.61 12.37 -2.21
CA ASP A 112 -1.85 13.06 -1.88
C ASP A 112 -2.10 14.36 -2.65
N GLY A 113 -3.35 14.54 -3.08
CA GLY A 113 -3.84 15.73 -3.76
C GLY A 113 -3.23 15.96 -5.14
N SER A 114 -2.49 14.98 -5.69
CA SER A 114 -1.92 15.09 -7.03
C SER A 114 -2.98 14.85 -8.10
N VAL A 115 -2.77 15.45 -9.27
CA VAL A 115 -3.66 15.30 -10.43
C VAL A 115 -2.82 14.89 -11.64
N LEU A 116 -3.13 13.74 -12.21
CA LEU A 116 -2.64 13.30 -13.52
C LEU A 116 -3.73 13.56 -14.54
N GLU A 117 -3.45 14.37 -15.55
CA GLU A 117 -4.38 14.58 -16.67
C GLU A 117 -4.49 13.31 -17.54
N PRO A 118 -5.53 13.20 -18.39
CA PRO A 118 -5.68 12.04 -19.27
C PRO A 118 -4.45 11.76 -20.12
N GLY A 119 -4.13 10.48 -20.29
CA GLY A 119 -3.01 10.03 -21.14
C GLY A 119 -1.61 10.30 -20.58
N VAL A 120 -1.45 10.32 -19.26
CA VAL A 120 -0.13 10.29 -18.59
C VAL A 120 0.43 8.86 -18.55
N VAL A 121 1.74 8.72 -18.79
CA VAL A 121 2.49 7.51 -18.45
C VAL A 121 3.43 7.82 -17.29
N LEU A 122 3.27 7.14 -16.15
CA LEU A 122 4.29 7.11 -15.11
C LEU A 122 5.20 5.92 -15.33
N ALA A 123 6.49 6.20 -15.55
CA ALA A 123 7.51 5.17 -15.68
C ALA A 123 7.68 4.38 -14.38
N ALA A 124 8.17 3.14 -14.52
CA ALA A 124 8.41 2.25 -13.40
C ALA A 124 9.19 2.94 -12.27
N GLY A 125 8.67 2.83 -11.04
CA GLY A 125 9.29 3.43 -9.87
C GLY A 125 9.25 4.96 -9.80
N ALA A 126 8.53 5.67 -10.67
CA ALA A 126 8.36 7.12 -10.53
C ALA A 126 7.62 7.48 -9.22
N VAL A 127 7.90 8.63 -8.62
CA VAL A 127 7.19 9.10 -7.41
C VAL A 127 6.64 10.50 -7.65
N VAL A 128 5.32 10.62 -7.78
CA VAL A 128 4.62 11.89 -7.88
C VAL A 128 4.45 12.50 -6.50
N PHE A 129 5.00 13.69 -6.29
CA PHE A 129 4.99 14.36 -4.99
C PHE A 129 3.63 15.00 -4.71
N PRO A 130 3.25 15.21 -3.43
CA PRO A 130 1.92 15.68 -3.08
C PRO A 130 1.56 16.99 -3.78
N ARG A 131 0.31 17.09 -4.24
CA ARG A 131 -0.27 18.26 -4.93
C ARG A 131 0.41 18.61 -6.24
N SER A 132 1.09 17.65 -6.88
CA SER A 132 1.63 17.85 -8.23
C SER A 132 0.52 17.76 -9.27
N ARG A 133 0.60 18.57 -10.33
CA ARG A 133 -0.22 18.39 -11.53
C ARG A 133 0.66 17.96 -12.70
N LEU A 134 0.30 16.84 -13.33
CA LEU A 134 1.03 16.25 -14.46
C LEU A 134 0.19 16.39 -15.73
N PRO A 135 0.58 17.30 -16.65
CA PRO A 135 -0.04 17.41 -17.97
C PRO A 135 -0.08 16.10 -18.77
N GLY A 136 -1.15 15.92 -19.54
CA GLY A 136 -1.34 14.76 -20.41
C GLY A 136 -0.34 14.71 -21.58
N GLY A 137 -0.11 13.52 -22.13
CA GLY A 137 0.71 13.35 -23.34
C GLY A 137 2.21 13.19 -23.09
N PHE A 138 2.65 12.95 -21.84
CA PHE A 138 4.07 12.78 -21.49
C PHE A 138 4.34 11.47 -20.74
N VAL A 139 5.58 11.01 -20.88
CA VAL A 139 6.19 10.05 -19.95
C VAL A 139 6.83 10.83 -18.81
N TYR A 140 6.49 10.46 -17.58
CA TYR A 140 7.10 11.00 -16.37
C TYR A 140 7.97 9.96 -15.68
N ALA A 141 9.16 10.36 -15.26
CA ALA A 141 10.11 9.49 -14.57
C ALA A 141 10.77 10.20 -13.39
N GLY A 142 11.38 9.41 -12.49
CA GLY A 142 12.16 9.93 -11.37
C GLY A 142 11.38 10.17 -10.08
N ARG A 143 12.10 10.65 -9.07
CA ARG A 143 11.62 10.89 -7.69
C ARG A 143 12.21 12.23 -7.21
N PRO A 144 11.52 13.37 -7.39
CA PRO A 144 10.15 13.51 -7.87
C PRO A 144 10.00 13.20 -9.35
N ALA A 145 8.80 12.76 -9.74
CA ALA A 145 8.42 12.56 -11.13
C ALA A 145 8.49 13.89 -11.90
N ARG A 146 9.20 13.88 -13.02
CA ARG A 146 9.36 15.01 -13.94
C ARG A 146 9.05 14.56 -15.37
N PRO A 147 8.53 15.45 -16.23
CA PRO A 147 8.29 15.11 -17.62
C PRO A 147 9.66 14.80 -18.26
N GLU A 148 9.80 13.59 -18.78
CA GLU A 148 11.02 13.14 -19.45
C GLU A 148 10.93 13.47 -20.95
N ARG A 149 9.80 13.12 -21.57
CA ARG A 149 9.52 13.39 -22.98
C ARG A 149 8.04 13.26 -23.32
N PRO A 150 7.59 13.85 -24.44
CA PRO A 150 6.29 13.56 -25.01
C PRO A 150 6.13 12.07 -25.36
N LEU A 151 4.89 11.59 -25.32
CA LEU A 151 4.51 10.29 -25.84
C LEU A 151 4.55 10.31 -27.37
N ALA A 152 5.07 9.24 -27.96
CA ALA A 152 4.96 9.05 -29.40
C ALA A 152 3.55 8.58 -29.79
N ASP A 153 3.20 8.74 -31.07
CA ASP A 153 1.91 8.30 -31.59
C ASP A 153 1.67 6.81 -31.30
N GLY A 154 0.51 6.50 -30.70
CA GLY A 154 0.13 5.13 -30.32
C GLY A 154 0.87 4.55 -29.11
N GLU A 155 1.90 5.22 -28.58
CA GLU A 155 2.72 4.69 -27.46
C GLU A 155 1.87 4.42 -26.21
N LEU A 156 0.94 5.33 -25.88
CA LEU A 156 0.05 5.17 -24.72
C LEU A 156 -0.74 3.87 -24.78
N ALA A 157 -1.39 3.61 -25.93
CA ALA A 157 -2.20 2.43 -26.14
C ALA A 157 -1.35 1.15 -26.09
N GLN A 158 -0.15 1.18 -26.70
CA GLN A 158 0.80 0.08 -26.67
C GLN A 158 1.26 -0.24 -25.25
N ARG A 159 1.67 0.77 -24.47
CA ARG A 159 2.10 0.59 -23.07
C ARG A 159 0.97 0.06 -22.19
N ARG A 160 -0.25 0.59 -22.38
CA ARG A 160 -1.44 0.12 -21.65
C ARG A 160 -1.72 -1.35 -21.96
N ALA A 161 -1.73 -1.74 -23.22
CA ALA A 161 -1.95 -3.13 -23.64
C ALA A 161 -0.85 -4.06 -23.08
N ALA A 162 0.42 -3.65 -23.16
CA ALA A 162 1.55 -4.39 -22.63
C ALA A 162 1.47 -4.57 -21.11
N LEU A 163 1.11 -3.52 -20.37
CA LEU A 163 0.95 -3.57 -18.91
C LEU A 163 -0.19 -4.52 -18.51
N ARG A 164 -1.36 -4.41 -19.17
CA ARG A 164 -2.50 -5.33 -18.95
C ARG A 164 -2.12 -6.78 -19.24
N ALA A 165 -1.34 -7.03 -20.29
CA ALA A 165 -0.85 -8.38 -20.61
C ALA A 165 0.12 -8.92 -19.54
N ARG A 166 1.06 -8.09 -19.04
CA ARG A 166 1.96 -8.49 -17.94
C ARG A 166 1.18 -8.82 -16.66
N ASN A 167 0.19 -8.00 -16.31
CA ASN A 167 -0.68 -8.23 -15.17
C ASN A 167 -1.47 -9.55 -15.32
N ALA A 168 -2.05 -9.78 -16.50
CA ALA A 168 -2.77 -11.02 -16.80
C ALA A 168 -1.88 -12.27 -16.74
N ALA A 169 -0.60 -12.16 -17.15
CA ALA A 169 0.36 -13.25 -17.02
C ALA A 169 0.64 -13.63 -15.55
N ALA A 170 0.51 -12.67 -14.62
CA ALA A 170 0.65 -12.88 -13.18
C ALA A 170 -0.67 -13.23 -12.46
N ALA A 171 -1.78 -13.41 -13.18
CA ALA A 171 -3.14 -13.57 -12.61
C ALA A 171 -3.30 -14.80 -11.70
N ALA A 172 -2.50 -15.84 -11.93
CA ALA A 172 -2.57 -17.10 -11.18
C ALA A 172 -1.65 -17.13 -9.95
N ALA A 173 -1.01 -16.01 -9.59
CA ALA A 173 -0.14 -15.95 -8.42
C ALA A 173 -0.92 -16.36 -7.15
N PRO A 174 -0.42 -17.32 -6.35
CA PRO A 174 -1.13 -17.80 -5.18
C PRO A 174 -1.17 -16.75 -4.07
N HIS A 175 -2.17 -16.88 -3.19
CA HIS A 175 -2.21 -16.16 -1.92
C HIS A 175 -1.29 -16.88 -0.92
N PRO A 176 -0.32 -16.20 -0.27
CA PRO A 176 0.52 -16.82 0.74
C PRO A 176 -0.30 -17.31 1.94
N THR A 177 0.17 -18.36 2.59
CA THR A 177 -0.51 -18.96 3.76
C THR A 177 0.13 -18.49 5.06
N SER A 178 -0.67 -18.43 6.12
CA SER A 178 -0.18 -18.12 7.47
C SER A 178 0.17 -19.40 8.22
N ASP A 179 1.27 -19.35 8.95
CA ASP A 179 1.76 -20.43 9.83
C ASP A 179 2.52 -19.82 11.00
N LEU A 180 1.75 -19.31 11.97
CA LEU A 180 2.27 -18.64 13.17
C LEU A 180 2.71 -19.68 14.20
N ARG A 181 3.87 -19.43 14.84
CA ARG A 181 4.35 -20.26 15.94
C ARG A 181 3.47 -20.17 17.18
N GLU A 182 3.03 -18.96 17.51
CA GLU A 182 2.15 -18.66 18.64
C GLU A 182 1.00 -17.74 18.18
N PRO A 183 -0.21 -17.86 18.75
CA PRO A 183 -1.30 -16.93 18.46
C PRO A 183 -0.97 -15.49 18.90
N LEU A 184 -1.39 -14.51 18.11
CA LEU A 184 -1.30 -13.09 18.48
C LEU A 184 -2.39 -12.71 19.49
N ASP A 185 -2.13 -11.65 20.26
CA ASP A 185 -3.07 -11.11 21.25
C ASP A 185 -4.42 -10.72 20.62
N ALA A 186 -5.50 -10.92 21.39
CA ALA A 186 -6.86 -10.64 20.95
C ALA A 186 -7.14 -9.16 20.67
N GLY A 187 -6.25 -8.24 21.03
CA GLY A 187 -6.26 -6.81 20.68
C GLY A 187 -5.65 -6.48 19.33
N VAL A 188 -4.90 -7.40 18.71
CA VAL A 188 -4.23 -7.18 17.41
C VAL A 188 -5.22 -7.36 16.26
N PHE A 189 -5.23 -6.43 15.31
CA PHE A 189 -5.97 -6.58 14.06
C PHE A 189 -5.08 -7.20 12.99
N VAL A 190 -5.56 -8.27 12.36
CA VAL A 190 -4.94 -8.89 11.19
C VAL A 190 -6.00 -8.95 10.10
N ALA A 191 -5.73 -8.29 8.98
CA ALA A 191 -6.58 -8.33 7.80
C ALA A 191 -6.71 -9.76 7.27
N ASN A 192 -7.88 -10.12 6.74
CA ASN A 192 -8.18 -11.49 6.30
C ASN A 192 -7.34 -11.97 5.10
N THR A 193 -6.62 -11.07 4.43
CA THR A 193 -5.68 -11.40 3.34
C THR A 193 -4.21 -11.21 3.73
N ALA A 194 -3.90 -10.82 4.97
CA ALA A 194 -2.53 -10.80 5.44
C ALA A 194 -2.01 -12.23 5.69
N ALA A 195 -0.74 -12.47 5.39
CA ALA A 195 -0.07 -13.74 5.63
C ALA A 195 1.07 -13.54 6.64
N LEU A 196 1.04 -14.33 7.72
CA LEU A 196 1.97 -14.22 8.84
C LEU A 196 2.57 -15.60 9.11
N ARG A 197 3.91 -15.69 9.12
CA ARG A 197 4.63 -16.95 9.30
C ARG A 197 5.75 -16.81 10.33
N GLY A 198 5.96 -17.84 11.15
CA GLY A 198 7.09 -17.92 12.08
C GLY A 198 6.85 -17.24 13.43
N ASP A 199 7.93 -16.79 14.05
CA ASP A 199 7.93 -16.15 15.38
C ASP A 199 7.62 -14.64 15.26
N ILE A 200 6.36 -14.29 15.52
CA ILE A 200 5.85 -12.92 15.42
C ILE A 200 5.19 -12.54 16.74
N CYS A 201 5.68 -11.45 17.34
CA CYS A 201 5.12 -10.84 18.53
C CYS A 201 4.56 -9.45 18.21
N ALA A 202 3.33 -9.16 18.63
CA ALA A 202 2.69 -7.88 18.41
C ALA A 202 2.03 -7.37 19.69
N GLY A 203 2.30 -6.11 20.04
CA GLY A 203 1.72 -5.45 21.19
C GLY A 203 0.24 -5.08 21.02
N PRO A 204 -0.40 -4.54 22.07
CA PRO A 204 -1.79 -4.10 22.02
C PRO A 204 -2.06 -3.09 20.88
N GLN A 205 -3.22 -3.19 20.26
CA GLN A 205 -3.69 -2.30 19.18
C GLN A 205 -2.81 -2.28 17.92
N VAL A 206 -1.85 -3.20 17.78
CA VAL A 206 -1.15 -3.40 16.52
C VAL A 206 -2.14 -3.77 15.43
N ASN A 207 -1.95 -3.24 14.23
CA ASN A 207 -2.81 -3.51 13.09
C ASN A 207 -2.02 -3.80 11.81
N ILE A 208 -2.27 -4.97 11.23
CA ILE A 208 -1.59 -5.51 10.04
C ILE A 208 -2.62 -5.61 8.92
N TRP A 209 -2.38 -4.87 7.84
CA TRP A 209 -3.37 -4.56 6.81
C TRP A 209 -3.37 -5.55 5.64
N TYR A 210 -4.26 -5.30 4.67
CA TYR A 210 -4.59 -6.26 3.62
C TYR A 210 -3.37 -6.55 2.74
N GLY A 211 -3.17 -7.82 2.41
CA GLY A 211 -2.07 -8.28 1.58
C GLY A 211 -0.68 -8.18 2.22
N CYS A 212 -0.55 -7.73 3.47
CA CYS A 212 0.75 -7.74 4.15
C CYS A 212 1.31 -9.16 4.26
N GLU A 213 2.64 -9.28 4.16
CA GLU A 213 3.37 -10.53 4.33
C GLU A 213 4.45 -10.30 5.38
N LEU A 214 4.32 -10.99 6.52
CA LEU A 214 5.30 -10.99 7.59
C LEU A 214 5.88 -12.39 7.68
N ASP A 215 7.10 -12.54 7.19
CA ASP A 215 7.82 -13.81 7.14
C ASP A 215 8.97 -13.78 8.14
N ALA A 216 8.71 -14.36 9.32
CA ALA A 216 9.68 -14.56 10.39
C ALA A 216 10.21 -16.01 10.40
N ASP A 217 10.04 -16.79 9.33
CA ASP A 217 10.52 -18.17 9.31
C ASP A 217 12.05 -18.22 9.36
N GLY A 218 12.59 -18.73 10.46
CA GLY A 218 14.03 -18.71 10.76
C GLY A 218 14.52 -17.46 11.49
N GLY A 219 13.67 -16.47 11.76
CA GLY A 219 14.02 -15.24 12.51
C GLY A 219 12.95 -14.84 13.51
N GLN A 220 12.85 -13.54 13.81
CA GLN A 220 11.81 -12.99 14.69
C GLN A 220 11.34 -11.61 14.23
N ILE A 221 10.03 -11.37 14.25
CA ILE A 221 9.43 -10.05 14.07
C ILE A 221 8.77 -9.62 15.38
N SER A 222 9.12 -8.43 15.88
CA SER A 222 8.47 -7.81 17.05
C SER A 222 7.90 -6.44 16.68
N ILE A 223 6.65 -6.18 17.08
CA ILE A 223 5.93 -4.95 16.76
C ILE A 223 5.35 -4.33 18.04
N GLY A 224 5.77 -3.11 18.35
CA GLY A 224 5.33 -2.34 19.51
C GLY A 224 3.88 -1.89 19.43
N GLU A 225 3.31 -1.51 20.58
CA GLU A 225 1.90 -1.12 20.71
C GLU A 225 1.48 0.00 19.74
N ARG A 226 0.21 -0.03 19.30
CA ARG A 226 -0.42 0.94 18.38
C ARG A 226 0.26 1.11 17.01
N SER A 227 1.34 0.39 16.74
CA SER A 227 2.02 0.42 15.44
C SER A 227 1.20 -0.27 14.35
N ASN A 228 1.41 0.16 13.11
CA ASN A 228 0.67 -0.37 11.97
C ASN A 228 1.56 -0.72 10.78
N VAL A 229 1.21 -1.82 10.11
CA VAL A 229 1.86 -2.29 8.87
C VAL A 229 0.85 -2.27 7.74
N GLN A 230 0.88 -1.21 6.94
CA GLN A 230 -0.12 -0.89 5.93
C GLN A 230 -0.03 -1.77 4.70
N ASP A 231 -1.10 -1.73 3.89
CA ASP A 231 -1.43 -2.68 2.84
C ASP A 231 -0.23 -3.05 1.95
N ASN A 232 -0.14 -4.33 1.62
CA ASN A 232 0.88 -4.90 0.73
C ASN A 232 2.35 -4.69 1.16
N SER A 233 2.60 -4.34 2.43
CA SER A 233 3.97 -4.29 2.96
C SER A 233 4.53 -5.69 3.20
N LEU A 234 5.83 -5.86 2.91
CA LEU A 234 6.56 -7.12 2.99
C LEU A 234 7.71 -7.00 4.00
N LEU A 235 7.65 -7.80 5.05
CA LEU A 235 8.64 -7.88 6.12
C LEU A 235 9.22 -9.28 6.07
N HIS A 236 10.53 -9.41 5.86
CA HIS A 236 11.19 -10.71 5.77
C HIS A 236 12.42 -10.76 6.69
N CYS A 237 12.51 -11.80 7.50
CA CYS A 237 13.71 -12.10 8.27
C CYS A 237 14.58 -13.13 7.55
N SER A 238 15.87 -12.85 7.44
CA SER A 238 16.84 -13.90 7.10
C SER A 238 16.93 -14.91 8.26
N PRO A 239 17.49 -16.12 8.05
CA PRO A 239 17.78 -17.04 9.14
C PRO A 239 18.66 -16.40 10.24
N GLY A 240 18.21 -16.43 11.50
CA GLY A 240 18.79 -15.74 12.66
C GLY A 240 18.59 -14.22 12.68
N GLY A 241 17.89 -13.68 11.69
CA GLY A 241 17.59 -12.26 11.53
C GLY A 241 16.45 -11.79 12.41
N ARG A 242 16.30 -10.46 12.51
CA ARG A 242 15.28 -9.84 13.35
C ARG A 242 14.73 -8.56 12.75
N ILE A 243 13.43 -8.36 12.85
CA ILE A 243 12.76 -7.09 12.62
C ILE A 243 12.17 -6.60 13.95
N GLU A 244 12.51 -5.39 14.34
CA GLU A 244 12.01 -4.74 15.55
C GLU A 244 11.35 -3.42 15.16
N ILE A 245 10.06 -3.26 15.43
CA ILE A 245 9.31 -2.03 15.21
C ILE A 245 8.87 -1.50 16.57
N GLY A 246 9.24 -0.26 16.89
CA GLY A 246 8.85 0.43 18.11
C GLY A 246 7.35 0.67 18.22
N ARG A 247 6.93 1.31 19.32
CA ARG A 247 5.53 1.72 19.50
C ARG A 247 5.20 2.93 18.67
N ASP A 248 3.91 3.15 18.40
CA ASP A 248 3.44 4.37 17.74
C ASP A 248 4.12 4.58 16.37
N THR A 249 4.43 3.50 15.66
CA THR A 249 5.17 3.54 14.40
C THR A 249 4.31 3.06 13.24
N THR A 250 4.34 3.82 12.14
CA THR A 250 3.61 3.52 10.92
C THR A 250 4.56 3.03 9.83
N ILE A 251 4.31 1.84 9.31
CA ILE A 251 4.92 1.32 8.08
C ILE A 251 3.92 1.51 6.95
N GLY A 252 4.23 2.43 6.02
CA GLY A 252 3.35 2.83 4.92
C GLY A 252 3.09 1.72 3.90
N HIS A 253 2.13 1.94 2.99
CA HIS A 253 1.77 0.94 1.98
C HIS A 253 2.96 0.48 1.13
N ASN A 254 2.98 -0.80 0.76
CA ASN A 254 3.96 -1.41 -0.14
C ASN A 254 5.43 -1.20 0.30
N VAL A 255 5.69 -1.04 1.60
CA VAL A 255 7.06 -1.00 2.12
C VAL A 255 7.68 -2.39 2.05
N GLN A 256 8.95 -2.47 1.70
CA GLN A 256 9.73 -3.70 1.74
C GLN A 256 10.89 -3.55 2.71
N MET A 257 11.05 -4.50 3.63
CA MET A 257 12.10 -4.43 4.63
C MET A 257 12.59 -5.80 5.07
N ALA A 258 13.88 -5.86 5.40
CA ALA A 258 14.51 -7.05 5.95
C ALA A 258 15.48 -6.70 7.09
N ASP A 259 15.50 -7.56 8.12
CA ASP A 259 16.46 -7.55 9.22
C ASP A 259 16.82 -6.16 9.77
N CYS A 260 15.84 -5.36 10.17
CA CYS A 260 16.03 -3.96 10.56
C CYS A 260 15.36 -3.61 11.89
N THR A 261 15.85 -2.55 12.53
CA THR A 261 15.25 -1.99 13.75
C THR A 261 14.71 -0.60 13.45
N ILE A 262 13.48 -0.33 13.87
CA ILE A 262 12.78 0.95 13.73
C ILE A 262 12.30 1.38 15.12
N GLY A 263 12.69 2.59 15.53
CA GLY A 263 12.31 3.16 16.82
C GLY A 263 10.84 3.55 16.93
N ASP A 264 10.53 4.24 18.02
CA ASP A 264 9.20 4.74 18.35
C ASP A 264 8.84 5.97 17.51
N CYS A 265 7.53 6.22 17.36
CA CYS A 265 7.01 7.45 16.76
C CYS A 265 7.52 7.71 15.33
N CYS A 266 7.76 6.64 14.56
CA CYS A 266 8.30 6.72 13.21
C CYS A 266 7.21 6.62 12.13
N LEU A 267 7.50 7.18 10.96
CA LEU A 267 6.72 6.99 9.73
C LEU A 267 7.65 6.55 8.61
N ILE A 268 7.50 5.31 8.15
CA ILE A 268 8.16 4.80 6.97
C ILE A 268 7.23 5.00 5.77
N GLY A 269 7.64 5.86 4.85
CA GLY A 269 6.81 6.30 3.74
C GLY A 269 6.45 5.19 2.75
N ILE A 270 5.36 5.43 2.03
CA ILE A 270 4.82 4.54 1.00
C ILE A 270 5.91 4.11 0.01
N GLY A 271 5.97 2.81 -0.29
CA GLY A 271 6.89 2.25 -1.29
C GLY A 271 8.37 2.36 -0.92
N SER A 272 8.71 2.66 0.34
CA SER A 272 10.09 2.68 0.81
C SER A 272 10.68 1.27 0.88
N VAL A 273 12.01 1.20 0.77
CA VAL A 273 12.77 -0.05 0.89
C VAL A 273 13.84 0.09 1.97
N LEU A 274 13.77 -0.73 3.02
CA LEU A 274 14.77 -0.77 4.08
C LEU A 274 15.66 -2.00 3.89
N ALA A 275 16.94 -1.77 3.61
CA ALA A 275 17.93 -2.83 3.46
C ALA A 275 18.29 -3.48 4.81
N THR A 276 18.77 -4.73 4.77
CA THR A 276 19.30 -5.50 5.91
C THR A 276 20.21 -4.66 6.80
N GLY A 277 19.98 -4.73 8.11
CA GLY A 277 20.77 -4.02 9.13
C GLY A 277 20.45 -2.53 9.26
N THR A 278 19.46 -2.01 8.53
CA THR A 278 19.01 -0.61 8.72
C THR A 278 18.59 -0.39 10.18
N ARG A 279 19.05 0.72 10.77
CA ARG A 279 18.62 1.16 12.11
C ARG A 279 18.00 2.55 12.01
N VAL A 280 16.72 2.63 12.30
CA VAL A 280 15.97 3.89 12.36
C VAL A 280 15.77 4.25 13.83
N GLU A 281 16.32 5.39 14.26
CA GLU A 281 16.11 5.90 15.61
C GLU A 281 14.67 6.45 15.78
N ASN A 282 14.30 6.80 17.00
CA ASN A 282 12.98 7.38 17.30
C ASN A 282 12.74 8.68 16.51
N ASP A 283 11.47 9.01 16.29
CA ASP A 283 11.06 10.26 15.65
C ASP A 283 11.68 10.44 14.25
N VAL A 284 11.62 9.42 13.41
CA VAL A 284 12.05 9.50 12.01
C VAL A 284 10.86 9.44 11.07
N PHE A 285 10.85 10.35 10.10
CA PHE A 285 10.02 10.21 8.90
C PHE A 285 10.93 9.87 7.72
N LEU A 286 10.79 8.67 7.16
CA LEU A 286 11.38 8.32 5.87
C LEU A 286 10.37 8.63 4.75
N ALA A 287 10.71 9.53 3.84
CA ALA A 287 9.83 9.94 2.74
C ALA A 287 9.51 8.77 1.79
N ALA A 288 8.35 8.84 1.14
CA ALA A 288 7.89 7.83 0.19
C ALA A 288 8.92 7.55 -0.91
N GLY A 289 9.04 6.27 -1.29
CA GLY A 289 9.98 5.78 -2.30
C GLY A 289 11.45 5.95 -1.92
N ALA A 290 11.79 6.25 -0.67
CA ALA A 290 13.18 6.27 -0.22
C ALA A 290 13.73 4.85 -0.04
N THR A 291 15.05 4.69 -0.20
CA THR A 291 15.73 3.40 -0.02
C THR A 291 16.95 3.57 0.86
N THR A 292 17.11 2.72 1.87
CA THR A 292 18.32 2.70 2.69
C THR A 292 19.39 1.79 2.09
N ARG A 293 20.65 2.00 2.49
CA ARG A 293 21.75 1.05 2.23
C ARG A 293 21.84 0.04 3.38
N PRO A 294 22.43 -1.15 3.15
CA PRO A 294 22.67 -2.10 4.23
C PRO A 294 23.40 -1.45 5.41
N GLY A 295 22.94 -1.71 6.64
CA GLY A 295 23.53 -1.16 7.86
C GLY A 295 23.31 0.34 8.08
N GLN A 296 22.54 1.03 7.23
CA GLN A 296 22.40 2.48 7.33
C GLN A 296 21.66 2.90 8.60
N VAL A 297 22.20 3.90 9.29
CA VAL A 297 21.56 4.51 10.48
C VAL A 297 20.85 5.81 10.10
N LEU A 298 19.55 5.88 10.39
CA LEU A 298 18.73 7.08 10.24
C LEU A 298 18.59 7.71 11.63
N THR A 299 19.30 8.83 11.83
CA THR A 299 19.30 9.55 13.12
C THR A 299 17.97 10.24 13.39
N GLY A 300 17.59 10.25 14.67
CA GLY A 300 16.27 10.66 15.15
C GLY A 300 15.96 12.14 14.98
N GLY A 301 14.66 12.45 15.04
CA GLY A 301 14.11 13.81 14.92
C GLY A 301 14.23 14.42 13.52
N LYS A 302 14.34 13.60 12.46
CA LYS A 302 14.64 14.06 11.09
C LYS A 302 13.71 13.47 10.04
N LEU A 303 13.49 14.26 8.99
CA LEU A 303 12.98 13.79 7.71
C LEU A 303 14.15 13.24 6.89
N TRP A 304 14.00 12.03 6.37
CA TRP A 304 14.95 11.35 5.48
C TRP A 304 14.29 11.10 4.11
N GLY A 305 15.07 11.06 3.04
CA GLY A 305 14.54 10.69 1.72
C GLY A 305 15.63 10.44 0.68
N GLY A 306 15.25 9.85 -0.46
CA GLY A 306 16.15 9.55 -1.58
C GLY A 306 16.65 8.11 -1.62
N GLN A 307 17.51 7.83 -2.61
CA GLN A 307 18.12 6.52 -2.86
C GLN A 307 19.62 6.70 -3.14
N PRO A 308 20.51 6.53 -2.14
CA PRO A 308 20.21 6.17 -0.76
C PRO A 308 19.51 7.30 0.01
N ALA A 309 18.86 6.95 1.12
CA ALA A 309 18.25 7.90 2.03
C ALA A 309 19.30 8.88 2.58
N ARG A 310 18.97 10.16 2.60
CA ARG A 310 19.76 11.23 3.21
C ARG A 310 18.85 12.08 4.07
N ALA A 311 19.40 12.67 5.13
CA ALA A 311 18.68 13.63 5.94
C ALA A 311 18.30 14.85 5.06
N LEU A 312 17.02 15.21 5.05
CA LEU A 312 16.49 16.36 4.33
C LEU A 312 16.27 17.56 5.25
N GLY A 313 16.15 17.31 6.56
CA GLY A 313 15.96 18.35 7.57
C GLY A 313 15.37 17.80 8.87
N PRO A 314 15.14 18.66 9.87
CA PRO A 314 14.48 18.29 11.11
C PRO A 314 13.00 17.95 10.90
N LEU A 315 12.45 17.11 11.78
CA LEU A 315 11.00 16.97 11.95
C LEU A 315 10.44 18.17 12.68
N ASP A 316 9.62 18.95 11.96
CA ASP A 316 8.82 20.03 12.54
C ASP A 316 7.57 19.48 13.25
N ASP A 317 6.95 20.35 14.05
CA ASP A 317 5.78 20.01 14.86
C ASP A 317 4.59 19.54 14.01
N ARG A 318 4.45 20.10 12.80
CA ARG A 318 3.41 19.69 11.86
C ARG A 318 3.59 18.22 11.44
N LYS A 319 4.80 17.80 11.10
CA LYS A 319 5.09 16.40 10.73
C LYS A 319 4.90 15.48 11.93
N ARG A 320 5.31 15.87 13.13
CA ARG A 320 5.09 15.08 14.35
C ARG A 320 3.61 14.90 14.65
N ALA A 321 2.82 15.97 14.57
CA ALA A 321 1.37 15.91 14.75
C ALA A 321 0.70 15.02 13.68
N MET A 322 1.15 15.10 12.43
CA MET A 322 0.67 14.22 11.36
C MET A 322 0.92 12.74 11.67
N ILE A 323 2.13 12.38 12.15
CA ILE A 323 2.47 11.01 12.56
C ILE A 323 1.57 10.57 13.72
N ALA A 324 1.44 11.39 14.77
CA ALA A 324 0.58 11.13 15.92
C ALA A 324 -0.88 10.87 15.54
N ASN A 325 -1.45 11.73 14.69
CA ASN A 325 -2.83 11.60 14.23
C ASN A 325 -3.04 10.33 13.40
N THR A 326 -2.07 9.98 12.54
CA THR A 326 -2.13 8.77 11.71
C THR A 326 -2.30 7.52 12.58
N ILE A 327 -1.55 7.41 13.68
CA ILE A 327 -1.61 6.25 14.57
C ILE A 327 -3.01 6.06 15.15
N GLY A 328 -3.61 7.14 15.68
CA GLY A 328 -4.96 7.11 16.25
C GLY A 328 -6.02 6.70 15.21
N THR A 329 -5.99 7.33 14.03
CA THR A 329 -6.91 6.99 12.93
C THR A 329 -6.84 5.52 12.56
N TYR A 330 -5.63 4.95 12.46
CA TYR A 330 -5.45 3.55 12.09
C TYR A 330 -5.89 2.57 13.19
N CYS A 331 -5.73 2.93 14.46
CA CYS A 331 -6.30 2.16 15.57
C CYS A 331 -7.84 2.12 15.50
N ASP A 332 -8.48 3.26 15.20
CA ASP A 332 -9.94 3.34 15.06
C ASP A 332 -10.45 2.51 13.88
N TYR A 333 -9.77 2.58 12.73
CA TYR A 333 -10.10 1.75 11.58
C TYR A 333 -10.00 0.27 11.88
N ALA A 334 -8.91 -0.14 12.55
CA ALA A 334 -8.67 -1.52 12.92
C ALA A 334 -9.76 -2.07 13.86
N ALA A 335 -10.20 -1.28 14.84
CA ALA A 335 -11.27 -1.67 15.75
C ALA A 335 -12.59 -1.93 15.00
N GLU A 336 -12.93 -1.08 14.04
CA GLU A 336 -14.14 -1.22 13.23
C GLU A 336 -14.06 -2.42 12.27
N LEU A 337 -12.97 -2.55 11.52
CA LEU A 337 -12.79 -3.64 10.55
C LEU A 337 -12.64 -5.00 11.21
N LYS A 338 -12.10 -5.06 12.42
CA LYS A 338 -12.08 -6.30 13.21
C LYS A 338 -13.49 -6.84 13.44
N ARG A 339 -14.45 -5.96 13.76
CA ARG A 339 -15.87 -6.33 13.92
C ARG A 339 -16.47 -6.76 12.58
N ALA A 340 -16.24 -5.99 11.52
CA ALA A 340 -16.77 -6.26 10.18
C ALA A 340 -16.29 -7.62 9.64
N GLN A 341 -14.98 -7.91 9.71
CA GLN A 341 -14.42 -9.19 9.28
C GLN A 341 -14.95 -10.37 10.12
N ALA A 342 -15.16 -10.18 11.44
CA ALA A 342 -15.70 -11.23 12.29
C ALA A 342 -17.15 -11.58 11.93
N SER A 343 -17.96 -10.59 11.56
CA SER A 343 -19.33 -10.80 11.06
C SER A 343 -19.34 -11.51 9.71
N ASP A 344 -18.54 -11.05 8.74
CA ASP A 344 -18.44 -11.69 7.43
C ASP A 344 -17.97 -13.16 7.52
N ARG A 345 -17.08 -13.48 8.47
CA ARG A 345 -16.70 -14.88 8.75
C ARG A 345 -17.86 -15.73 9.25
N ARG A 346 -18.77 -15.20 10.09
CA ARG A 346 -19.96 -15.93 10.56
C ARG A 346 -20.94 -16.19 9.43
N ASP A 347 -21.22 -15.18 8.61
CA ASP A 347 -22.12 -15.28 7.47
C ASP A 347 -21.58 -16.22 6.36
N ARG A 348 -20.27 -16.52 6.38
CA ARG A 348 -19.64 -17.52 5.50
C ARG A 348 -19.81 -18.96 5.97
N HIS A 349 -20.10 -19.21 7.25
CA HIS A 349 -20.20 -20.55 7.84
C HIS A 349 -21.64 -20.94 8.26
N ALA A 350 -22.59 -20.00 8.15
CA ALA A 350 -24.03 -20.25 8.30
C ALA A 350 -24.65 -20.64 6.95
#